data_AF-A0A2D4NWI6-F1
#
_entry.id   AF-A0A2D4NWI6-F1
#
_cell.length_a   1.000
_cell.length_b   1.000
_cell.length_c   1.000
_cell.angle_alpha   90.00
_cell.angle_beta   90.00
_cell.angle_gamma   90.00
#
_symmetry.space_group_name_H-M   'P 1'
#
loop_
_entity.id
_entity.type
_entity.pdbx_description
1 polymer ?
#
loop_
_entity_poly.entity_id
_entity_poly.type
_entity_poly.pdbx_seq_one_letter_code
_entity_poly.pdbx_strand_id
1 'polypeptide(L)'
;VHGGFQLAMAALSSCRLAEVKRRVAEVHHQSDLQQLLGFYNGWAQDYDQDVAVLQYQAPSLAAAFLASVFQGSAEDALVLDVACGTGLVAHELQAKGFRHLHGLDGSWEMLEHARHKGLYEDLKLCLLGQETLPAPEGSYDATVIVGALSEGQVPSGVIPQLLLVTKPGGYVCLTTRNNSSNLRYKIELQQ
;
A
#
# COMPACT_ATOMS: atom_id res chain seq x y z
N VAL A 1 10.37 42.23 0.41
CA VAL A 1 9.38 41.41 1.15
C VAL A 1 9.20 40.00 0.56
N HIS A 2 9.35 39.79 -0.75
CA HIS A 2 9.17 38.46 -1.39
C HIS A 2 10.27 37.42 -1.07
N GLY A 3 11.53 37.81 -0.88
CA GLY A 3 12.62 36.86 -0.63
C GLY A 3 12.60 36.16 0.75
N GLY A 4 12.06 36.82 1.77
CA GLY A 4 11.96 36.25 3.13
C GLY A 4 10.87 35.17 3.25
N PHE A 5 9.79 35.31 2.50
CA PHE A 5 8.69 34.35 2.48
C PHE A 5 9.10 33.03 1.81
N GLN A 6 9.88 33.13 0.73
CA GLN A 6 10.35 31.95 -0.01
C GLN A 6 11.42 31.16 0.77
N LEU A 7 12.31 31.84 1.51
CA LEU A 7 13.25 31.18 2.43
C LEU A 7 12.53 30.49 3.60
N ALA A 8 11.53 31.14 4.21
CA ALA A 8 10.76 30.56 5.30
C ALA A 8 9.99 29.31 4.84
N MET A 9 9.38 29.35 3.66
CA MET A 9 8.69 28.20 3.05
C MET A 9 9.66 27.05 2.73
N ALA A 10 10.86 27.35 2.22
CA ALA A 10 11.88 26.34 1.97
C ALA A 10 12.40 25.70 3.27
N ALA A 11 12.60 26.50 4.33
CA ALA A 11 13.01 26.02 5.64
C ALA A 11 11.93 25.12 6.27
N LEU A 12 10.66 25.54 6.24
CA LEU A 12 9.52 24.75 6.72
C LEU A 12 9.39 23.42 5.94
N SER A 13 9.56 23.46 4.62
CA SER A 13 9.59 22.26 3.78
C SER A 13 10.73 21.31 4.14
N SER A 14 11.92 21.85 4.47
CA SER A 14 13.09 21.06 4.85
C SER A 14 12.95 20.41 6.24
N CYS A 15 12.36 21.13 7.20
CA CYS A 15 12.06 20.61 8.54
C CYS A 15 11.03 19.48 8.45
N ARG A 16 9.96 19.67 7.66
CA ARG A 16 8.94 18.66 7.43
C ARG A 16 9.53 17.39 6.80
N LEU A 17 10.36 17.53 5.77
CA LEU A 17 11.03 16.38 5.15
C LEU A 17 11.90 15.60 6.15
N ALA A 18 12.61 16.29 7.04
CA ALA A 18 13.44 15.65 8.07
C ALA A 18 12.61 14.91 9.12
N GLU A 19 11.45 15.43 9.50
CA GLU A 19 10.50 14.77 10.40
C GLU A 19 9.90 13.53 9.76
N VAL A 20 9.42 13.64 8.51
CA VAL A 20 8.87 12.51 7.77
C VAL A 20 9.91 11.40 7.60
N LYS A 21 11.16 11.74 7.28
CA LYS A 21 12.25 10.76 7.19
C LYS A 21 12.51 10.05 8.52
N ARG A 22 12.42 10.75 9.66
CA ARG A 22 12.55 10.13 11.00
C ARG A 22 11.39 9.17 11.27
N ARG A 23 10.16 9.60 10.99
CA ARG A 23 8.96 8.77 11.15
C ARG A 23 9.05 7.49 10.32
N VAL A 24 9.45 7.59 9.04
CA VAL A 24 9.67 6.39 8.20
C VAL A 24 10.78 5.50 8.74
N ALA A 25 11.88 6.06 9.25
CA ALA A 25 12.95 5.26 9.85
C ALA A 25 12.46 4.50 11.10
N GLU A 26 11.61 5.10 11.93
CA GLU A 26 11.04 4.47 13.12
C GLU A 26 10.14 3.26 12.83
N VAL A 27 9.44 3.24 11.69
CA VAL A 27 8.71 2.04 11.23
C VAL A 27 9.64 0.83 11.14
N HIS A 28 10.87 1.03 10.68
CA HIS A 28 11.84 -0.03 10.46
C HIS A 28 12.50 -0.56 11.75
N HIS A 29 12.19 0.04 12.91
CA HIS A 29 12.70 -0.37 14.20
C HIS A 29 11.69 -1.13 15.07
N GLN A 30 10.45 -1.32 14.58
CA GLN A 30 9.43 -2.05 15.33
C GLN A 30 9.74 -3.54 15.33
N SER A 31 9.78 -4.16 16.51
CA SER A 31 10.22 -5.56 16.67
C SER A 31 9.09 -6.58 16.65
N ASP A 32 7.83 -6.14 16.80
CA ASP A 32 6.65 -7.02 16.76
C ASP A 32 5.47 -6.38 16.03
N LEU A 33 4.49 -7.21 15.64
CA LEU A 33 3.33 -6.80 14.86
C LEU A 33 2.45 -5.78 15.58
N GLN A 34 2.29 -5.89 16.90
CA GLN A 34 1.42 -4.99 17.66
C GLN A 34 1.99 -3.57 17.66
N GLN A 35 3.30 -3.44 17.84
CA GLN A 35 4.00 -2.14 17.77
C GLN A 35 3.92 -1.55 16.36
N LEU A 36 4.12 -2.37 15.32
CA LEU A 36 3.98 -1.93 13.93
C LEU A 36 2.58 -1.39 13.63
N LEU A 37 1.54 -2.10 14.06
CA LEU A 37 0.16 -1.66 13.88
C LEU A 37 -0.16 -0.43 14.71
N GLY A 38 0.35 -0.34 15.95
CA GLY A 38 0.24 0.85 16.78
C GLY A 38 0.89 2.07 16.12
N PHE A 39 2.04 1.88 15.46
CA PHE A 39 2.71 2.91 14.69
C PHE A 39 1.85 3.39 13.52
N TYR A 40 1.36 2.47 12.67
CA TYR A 40 0.51 2.84 11.53
C TYR A 40 -0.81 3.47 11.99
N ASN A 41 -1.41 3.00 13.08
CA ASN A 41 -2.59 3.62 13.66
C ASN A 41 -2.33 5.09 14.04
N GLY A 42 -1.21 5.38 14.71
CA GLY A 42 -0.82 6.74 15.06
C GLY A 42 -0.40 7.61 13.87
N TRP A 43 0.02 7.01 12.76
CA TRP A 43 0.46 7.72 11.56
C TRP A 43 -0.65 7.97 10.54
N ALA A 44 -1.77 7.23 10.59
CA ALA A 44 -2.81 7.23 9.55
C ALA A 44 -3.30 8.64 9.15
N GLN A 45 -3.46 9.54 10.13
CA GLN A 45 -3.91 10.92 9.91
C GLN A 45 -2.96 11.74 9.01
N ASP A 46 -1.66 11.59 9.20
CA ASP A 46 -0.64 12.35 8.49
C ASP A 46 -0.07 11.60 7.27
N TYR A 47 -0.38 10.31 7.14
CA TYR A 47 0.26 9.38 6.23
C TYR A 47 0.34 9.92 4.79
N ASP A 48 -0.80 10.25 4.19
CA ASP A 48 -0.90 10.73 2.80
C ASP A 48 -0.01 11.95 2.55
N GLN A 49 -0.05 12.88 3.49
CA GLN A 49 0.66 14.14 3.38
C GLN A 49 2.18 13.93 3.56
N ASP A 50 2.57 13.02 4.45
CA ASP A 50 3.96 12.66 4.68
C ASP A 50 4.55 11.93 3.47
N VAL A 51 3.85 10.94 2.91
CA VAL A 51 4.35 10.21 1.74
C VAL A 51 4.33 11.07 0.47
N ALA A 52 3.45 12.07 0.38
CA ALA A 52 3.51 13.09 -0.67
C ALA A 52 4.79 13.93 -0.59
N VAL A 53 5.25 14.29 0.61
CA VAL A 53 6.55 14.99 0.83
C VAL A 53 7.72 14.12 0.38
N LEU A 54 7.61 12.80 0.53
CA LEU A 54 8.61 11.85 0.04
C LEU A 54 8.52 11.56 -1.45
N GLN A 55 7.54 12.16 -2.15
CA GLN A 55 7.24 11.86 -3.55
C GLN A 55 7.08 10.34 -3.77
N TYR A 56 6.34 9.67 -2.89
CA TYR A 56 6.18 8.23 -2.92
C TYR A 56 5.40 7.79 -4.17
N GLN A 57 6.10 7.22 -5.16
CA GLN A 57 5.53 6.92 -6.48
C GLN A 57 4.96 5.51 -6.62
N ALA A 58 5.20 4.61 -5.65
CA ALA A 58 4.85 3.20 -5.81
C ALA A 58 3.35 2.94 -6.11
N PRO A 59 2.39 3.65 -5.50
CA PRO A 59 0.97 3.50 -5.84
C PRO A 59 0.69 3.82 -7.32
N SER A 60 1.16 4.98 -7.80
CA SER A 60 0.96 5.40 -9.19
C SER A 60 1.64 4.47 -10.19
N LEU A 61 2.84 3.97 -9.87
CA LEU A 61 3.59 3.07 -10.74
C LEU A 61 2.93 1.69 -10.81
N ALA A 62 2.46 1.15 -9.69
CA ALA A 62 1.75 -0.12 -9.64
C ALA A 62 0.43 -0.06 -10.41
N ALA A 63 -0.39 0.98 -10.18
CA ALA A 63 -1.65 1.17 -10.90
C ALA A 63 -1.43 1.37 -12.42
N ALA A 64 -0.44 2.19 -12.81
CA ALA A 64 -0.09 2.36 -14.22
C ALA A 64 0.41 1.07 -14.87
N PHE A 65 1.24 0.30 -14.16
CA PHE A 65 1.73 -0.98 -14.65
C PHE A 65 0.60 -1.99 -14.84
N LEU A 66 -0.24 -2.20 -13.81
CA LEU A 66 -1.40 -3.10 -13.91
C LEU A 66 -2.30 -2.69 -15.10
N ALA A 67 -2.66 -1.41 -15.20
CA ALA A 67 -3.50 -0.91 -16.29
C ALA A 67 -2.88 -1.16 -17.68
N SER A 68 -1.54 -1.11 -17.81
CA SER A 68 -0.85 -1.33 -19.08
C SER A 68 -0.84 -2.78 -19.55
N VAL A 69 -0.97 -3.73 -18.64
CA VAL A 69 -0.90 -5.17 -18.94
C VAL A 69 -2.24 -5.88 -18.84
N PHE A 70 -3.24 -5.25 -18.22
CA PHE A 70 -4.56 -5.82 -18.01
C PHE A 70 -5.30 -5.96 -19.35
N GLN A 71 -5.69 -7.19 -19.68
CA GLN A 71 -6.33 -7.51 -20.97
C GLN A 71 -7.86 -7.43 -20.93
N GLY A 72 -8.46 -7.36 -19.74
CA GLY A 72 -9.90 -7.24 -19.56
C GLY A 72 -10.40 -5.80 -19.58
N SER A 73 -11.72 -5.64 -19.38
CA SER A 73 -12.34 -4.35 -19.13
C SER A 73 -12.01 -3.89 -17.72
N ALA A 74 -11.27 -2.78 -17.57
CA ALA A 74 -10.90 -2.26 -16.25
C ALA A 74 -12.13 -1.87 -15.43
N GLU A 75 -13.19 -1.37 -16.07
CA GLU A 75 -14.41 -0.93 -15.39
C GLU A 75 -15.18 -2.09 -14.76
N ASP A 76 -15.11 -3.29 -15.35
CA ASP A 76 -15.79 -4.50 -14.88
C ASP A 76 -14.92 -5.36 -13.93
N ALA A 77 -13.63 -5.04 -13.82
CA ALA A 77 -12.68 -5.84 -13.08
C ALA A 77 -12.82 -5.63 -11.56
N LEU A 78 -12.90 -6.73 -10.82
CA LEU A 78 -12.85 -6.73 -9.36
C LEU A 78 -11.40 -6.85 -8.88
N VAL A 79 -10.92 -5.82 -8.17
CA VAL A 79 -9.53 -5.74 -7.68
C VAL A 79 -9.49 -5.79 -6.15
N LEU A 80 -8.60 -6.64 -5.60
CA LEU A 80 -8.28 -6.65 -4.18
C LEU A 80 -6.99 -5.87 -3.92
N ASP A 81 -7.07 -4.83 -3.10
CA ASP A 81 -5.94 -4.07 -2.60
C ASP A 81 -5.53 -4.56 -1.21
N VAL A 82 -4.43 -5.27 -1.12
CA VAL A 82 -3.92 -5.88 0.11
C VAL A 82 -2.85 -5.00 0.73
N ALA A 83 -2.98 -4.73 2.03
CA ALA A 83 -2.28 -3.65 2.73
C ALA A 83 -2.64 -2.28 2.11
N CYS A 84 -3.94 -2.04 1.95
CA CYS A 84 -4.46 -0.87 1.24
C CYS A 84 -4.15 0.48 1.92
N GLY A 85 -3.79 0.45 3.22
CA GLY A 85 -3.49 1.64 3.99
C GLY A 85 -4.65 2.62 3.98
N THR A 86 -4.34 3.90 3.74
CA THR A 86 -5.33 4.96 3.56
C THR A 86 -5.99 4.97 2.17
N GLY A 87 -5.65 4.03 1.27
CA GLY A 87 -6.25 3.91 -0.06
C GLY A 87 -5.60 4.71 -1.19
N LEU A 88 -4.29 4.93 -1.13
CA LEU A 88 -3.55 5.60 -2.22
C LEU A 88 -3.58 4.80 -3.53
N VAL A 89 -3.49 3.48 -3.46
CA VAL A 89 -3.52 2.62 -4.66
C VAL A 89 -4.90 2.65 -5.31
N ALA A 90 -5.99 2.58 -4.52
CA ALA A 90 -7.35 2.72 -5.04
C ALA A 90 -7.57 4.04 -5.78
N HIS A 91 -7.05 5.16 -5.26
CA HIS A 91 -7.13 6.44 -5.95
C HIS A 91 -6.50 6.38 -7.35
N GLU A 92 -5.31 5.82 -7.44
CA GLU A 92 -4.59 5.66 -8.70
C GLU A 92 -5.28 4.67 -9.64
N LEU A 93 -5.82 3.56 -9.13
CA LEU A 93 -6.57 2.57 -9.91
C LEU A 93 -7.87 3.15 -10.49
N GLN A 94 -8.63 3.95 -9.73
CA GLN A 94 -9.80 4.65 -10.26
C GLN A 94 -9.45 5.60 -11.39
N ALA A 95 -8.31 6.30 -11.29
CA ALA A 95 -7.80 7.14 -12.38
C ALA A 95 -7.41 6.34 -13.65
N LYS A 96 -7.23 5.01 -13.53
CA LYS A 96 -7.01 4.08 -14.66
C LYS A 96 -8.28 3.35 -15.12
N GLY A 97 -9.44 3.65 -14.53
CA GLY A 97 -10.74 3.10 -14.94
C GLY A 97 -11.22 1.91 -14.12
N PHE A 98 -10.45 1.41 -13.16
CA PHE A 98 -10.92 0.36 -12.25
C PHE A 98 -11.97 0.90 -11.29
N ARG A 99 -13.12 0.22 -11.16
CA ARG A 99 -14.25 0.71 -10.35
C ARG A 99 -14.55 -0.16 -9.13
N HIS A 100 -14.39 -1.47 -9.26
CA HIS A 100 -14.76 -2.43 -8.22
C HIS A 100 -13.52 -2.78 -7.38
N LEU A 101 -13.40 -2.13 -6.22
CA LEU A 101 -12.23 -2.23 -5.35
C LEU A 101 -12.63 -2.76 -3.98
N HIS A 102 -11.97 -3.83 -3.53
CA HIS A 102 -12.00 -4.28 -2.14
C HIS A 102 -10.64 -4.01 -1.50
N GLY A 103 -10.62 -3.65 -0.22
CA GLY A 103 -9.38 -3.36 0.51
C GLY A 103 -9.23 -4.20 1.78
N LEU A 104 -8.00 -4.65 2.03
CA LEU A 104 -7.60 -5.31 3.28
C LEU A 104 -6.44 -4.55 3.92
N ASP A 105 -6.51 -4.32 5.22
CA ASP A 105 -5.38 -3.80 5.99
C ASP A 105 -5.39 -4.33 7.43
N GLY A 106 -4.22 -4.34 8.07
CA GLY A 106 -4.09 -4.73 9.48
C GLY A 106 -4.33 -3.57 10.46
N SER A 107 -4.29 -2.32 9.97
CA SER A 107 -4.49 -1.12 10.76
C SER A 107 -5.93 -0.63 10.65
N TRP A 108 -6.62 -0.55 11.79
CA TRP A 108 -7.99 -0.04 11.85
C TRP A 108 -8.07 1.44 11.44
N GLU A 109 -7.17 2.28 11.93
CA GLU A 109 -7.18 3.71 11.58
C GLU A 109 -6.90 3.93 10.10
N MET A 110 -5.98 3.15 9.48
CA MET A 110 -5.78 3.19 8.04
C MET A 110 -7.07 2.87 7.28
N LEU A 111 -7.80 1.83 7.69
CA LEU A 111 -9.09 1.48 7.10
C LEU A 111 -10.16 2.56 7.32
N GLU A 112 -10.21 3.21 8.47
CA GLU A 112 -11.09 4.35 8.69
C GLU A 112 -10.79 5.46 7.68
N HIS A 113 -9.52 5.81 7.48
CA HIS A 113 -9.12 6.80 6.47
C HIS A 113 -9.50 6.36 5.05
N ALA A 114 -9.27 5.10 4.68
CA ALA A 114 -9.68 4.55 3.39
C ALA A 114 -11.21 4.61 3.18
N ARG A 115 -11.99 4.31 4.24
CA ARG A 115 -13.45 4.36 4.21
C ARG A 115 -13.98 5.78 3.97
N HIS A 116 -13.38 6.78 4.60
CA HIS A 116 -13.76 8.18 4.40
C HIS A 116 -13.56 8.66 2.96
N LYS A 117 -12.60 8.07 2.22
CA LYS A 117 -12.41 8.39 0.79
C LYS A 117 -13.48 7.79 -0.12
N GLY A 118 -14.21 6.76 0.35
CA GLY A 118 -15.31 6.14 -0.40
C GLY A 118 -14.88 5.46 -1.71
N LEU A 119 -13.62 5.01 -1.80
CA LEU A 119 -13.07 4.42 -3.03
C LEU A 119 -13.25 2.91 -3.12
N TYR A 120 -13.61 2.25 -2.00
CA TYR A 120 -13.76 0.80 -1.89
C TYR A 120 -15.22 0.42 -1.68
N GLU A 121 -15.64 -0.68 -2.31
CA GLU A 121 -16.95 -1.30 -2.12
C GLU A 121 -17.00 -2.13 -0.83
N ASP A 122 -15.86 -2.71 -0.43
CA ASP A 122 -15.69 -3.48 0.79
C ASP A 122 -14.32 -3.22 1.42
N LEU A 123 -14.27 -3.13 2.75
CA LEU A 123 -13.05 -2.92 3.54
C LEU A 123 -13.07 -3.84 4.75
N LYS A 124 -12.03 -4.67 4.89
CA LYS A 124 -11.92 -5.62 6.00
C LYS A 124 -10.58 -5.51 6.71
N LEU A 125 -10.64 -5.61 8.04
CA LEU A 125 -9.46 -5.78 8.88
C LEU A 125 -8.92 -7.20 8.70
N CYS A 126 -7.62 -7.32 8.41
CA CYS A 126 -6.93 -8.60 8.28
C CYS A 126 -5.46 -8.47 8.67
N LEU A 127 -5.01 -9.28 9.63
CA LEU A 127 -3.61 -9.36 10.04
C LEU A 127 -2.79 -10.14 9.00
N LEU A 128 -2.28 -9.42 8.01
CA LEU A 128 -1.60 -9.96 6.84
C LEU A 128 -0.37 -10.81 7.23
N GLY A 129 -0.36 -12.06 6.79
CA GLY A 129 0.70 -13.03 7.11
C GLY A 129 0.50 -13.77 8.45
N GLN A 130 -0.54 -13.45 9.21
CA GLN A 130 -0.99 -14.20 10.38
C GLN A 130 -2.35 -14.85 10.15
N GLU A 131 -3.24 -14.14 9.46
CA GLU A 131 -4.59 -14.58 9.12
C GLU A 131 -4.70 -15.04 7.68
N THR A 132 -5.73 -15.84 7.41
CA THR A 132 -6.18 -16.10 6.04
C THR A 132 -6.90 -14.88 5.50
N LEU A 133 -6.65 -14.52 4.23
CA LEU A 133 -7.34 -13.39 3.59
C LEU A 133 -8.86 -13.67 3.58
N PRO A 134 -9.72 -12.74 4.06
CA PRO A 134 -11.17 -12.93 4.12
C PRO A 134 -11.82 -12.69 2.74
N ALA A 135 -11.39 -13.50 1.78
CA ALA A 135 -11.64 -13.39 0.35
C ALA A 135 -11.87 -14.79 -0.24
N PRO A 136 -12.91 -15.02 -1.05
CA PRO A 136 -13.10 -16.29 -1.72
C PRO A 136 -11.98 -16.60 -2.72
N GLU A 137 -11.66 -17.89 -2.89
CA GLU A 137 -10.70 -18.34 -3.90
C GLU A 137 -11.15 -17.96 -5.32
N GLY A 138 -10.20 -17.59 -6.17
CA GLY A 138 -10.47 -17.30 -7.58
C GLY A 138 -11.53 -16.23 -7.84
N SER A 139 -11.67 -15.23 -6.98
CA SER A 139 -12.74 -14.22 -7.06
C SER A 139 -12.30 -12.90 -7.67
N TYR A 140 -11.01 -12.56 -7.64
CA TYR A 140 -10.50 -11.26 -8.10
C TYR A 140 -9.82 -11.36 -9.46
N ASP A 141 -10.11 -10.39 -10.35
CA ASP A 141 -9.44 -10.24 -11.64
C ASP A 141 -7.99 -9.77 -11.46
N ALA A 142 -7.74 -8.98 -10.41
CA ALA A 142 -6.40 -8.62 -9.99
C ALA A 142 -6.30 -8.51 -8.46
N THR A 143 -5.13 -8.85 -7.92
CA THR A 143 -4.73 -8.51 -6.56
C THR A 143 -3.52 -7.58 -6.62
N VAL A 144 -3.50 -6.56 -5.77
CA VAL A 144 -2.41 -5.59 -5.67
C VAL A 144 -1.88 -5.52 -4.24
N ILE A 145 -0.57 -5.40 -4.08
CA ILE A 145 0.07 -5.15 -2.78
C ILE A 145 1.24 -4.18 -2.94
N VAL A 146 1.12 -3.00 -2.35
CA VAL A 146 2.05 -1.89 -2.58
C VAL A 146 2.64 -1.39 -1.26
N GLY A 147 3.96 -1.25 -1.19
CA GLY A 147 4.64 -0.64 -0.05
C GLY A 147 4.77 -1.49 1.22
N ALA A 148 4.08 -2.63 1.30
CA ALA A 148 3.97 -3.45 2.50
C ALA A 148 4.93 -4.65 2.59
N LEU A 149 5.34 -5.20 1.44
CA LEU A 149 6.21 -6.39 1.39
C LEU A 149 7.64 -6.04 1.79
N SER A 150 7.99 -6.35 3.03
CA SER A 150 9.34 -6.19 3.57
C SER A 150 9.54 -6.98 4.86
N GLU A 151 10.80 -7.25 5.18
CA GLU A 151 11.20 -7.81 6.48
C GLU A 151 10.67 -6.92 7.64
N GLY A 152 10.09 -7.56 8.65
CA GLY A 152 9.47 -6.88 9.79
C GLY A 152 8.09 -6.28 9.52
N GLN A 153 7.56 -6.36 8.29
CA GLN A 153 6.20 -5.93 7.94
C GLN A 153 5.37 -7.12 7.44
N VAL A 154 4.85 -7.07 6.21
CA VAL A 154 4.09 -8.17 5.63
C VAL A 154 5.05 -9.23 5.05
N PRO A 155 5.01 -10.48 5.53
CA PRO A 155 5.90 -11.55 5.06
C PRO A 155 5.50 -12.06 3.67
N SER A 156 6.44 -12.74 2.99
CA SER A 156 6.22 -13.36 1.66
C SER A 156 5.17 -14.46 1.66
N GLY A 157 4.89 -15.07 2.83
CA GLY A 157 3.83 -16.05 3.02
C GLY A 157 2.42 -15.56 2.66
N VAL A 158 2.21 -14.25 2.45
CA VAL A 158 0.95 -13.73 1.91
C VAL A 158 0.77 -14.04 0.41
N ILE A 159 1.87 -14.21 -0.35
CA ILE A 159 1.82 -14.35 -1.82
C ILE A 159 1.02 -15.58 -2.27
N PRO A 160 1.17 -16.78 -1.68
CA PRO A 160 0.32 -17.92 -2.01
C PRO A 160 -1.17 -17.63 -1.85
N GLN A 161 -1.56 -16.81 -0.86
CA GLN A 161 -2.95 -16.42 -0.66
C GLN A 161 -3.41 -15.40 -1.72
N LEU A 162 -2.54 -14.46 -2.13
CA LEU A 162 -2.84 -13.57 -3.26
C LEU A 162 -3.11 -14.36 -4.53
N LEU A 163 -2.27 -15.36 -4.82
CA LEU A 163 -2.46 -16.26 -5.96
C LEU A 163 -3.76 -17.07 -5.85
N LEU A 164 -4.10 -17.55 -4.65
CA LEU A 164 -5.30 -18.34 -4.39
C LEU A 164 -6.59 -17.54 -4.63
N VAL A 165 -6.66 -16.28 -4.17
CA VAL A 165 -7.86 -15.45 -4.32
C VAL A 165 -7.96 -14.80 -5.69
N THR A 166 -6.86 -14.76 -6.45
CA THR A 166 -6.84 -14.28 -7.84
C THR A 166 -7.42 -15.35 -8.77
N LYS A 167 -8.26 -14.96 -9.72
CA LYS A 167 -8.81 -15.84 -10.76
C LYS A 167 -7.70 -16.54 -11.54
N PRO A 168 -7.91 -17.78 -12.03
CA PRO A 168 -7.05 -18.34 -13.06
C PRO A 168 -6.95 -17.39 -14.27
N GLY A 169 -5.72 -17.02 -14.65
CA GLY A 169 -5.47 -16.01 -15.69
C GLY A 169 -5.58 -14.55 -15.25
N GLY A 170 -5.89 -14.29 -13.97
CA GLY A 170 -5.85 -12.97 -13.35
C GLY A 170 -4.43 -12.52 -13.00
N TYR A 171 -4.32 -11.31 -12.44
CA TYR A 171 -3.04 -10.63 -12.24
C TYR A 171 -2.72 -10.46 -10.75
N VAL A 172 -1.48 -10.76 -10.36
CA VAL A 172 -0.93 -10.34 -9.05
C VAL A 172 0.10 -9.25 -9.31
N CYS A 173 -0.18 -8.03 -8.87
CA CYS A 173 0.73 -6.89 -8.98
C CYS A 173 1.33 -6.56 -7.61
N LEU A 174 2.64 -6.57 -7.50
CA LEU A 174 3.33 -6.29 -6.25
C LEU A 174 4.49 -5.33 -6.44
N THR A 175 4.80 -4.58 -5.40
CA THR A 175 6.04 -3.79 -5.34
C THR A 175 6.97 -4.38 -4.30
N THR A 176 8.27 -4.31 -4.56
CA THR A 176 9.32 -4.71 -3.63
C THR A 176 10.37 -3.60 -3.51
N ARG A 177 10.88 -3.38 -2.30
CA ARG A 177 11.95 -2.40 -2.07
C ARG A 177 13.25 -2.92 -2.67
N ASN A 178 14.02 -2.03 -3.30
CA ASN A 178 15.35 -2.33 -3.82
C ASN A 178 16.46 -1.95 -2.83
N ASN A 179 16.39 -2.45 -1.60
CA ASN A 179 17.38 -2.22 -0.55
C ASN A 179 17.86 -3.55 0.06
N SER A 180 18.97 -3.49 0.81
CA SER A 180 19.60 -4.67 1.39
C SER A 180 18.69 -5.45 2.34
N SER A 181 17.83 -4.76 3.09
CA SER A 181 16.85 -5.37 4.01
C SER A 181 15.74 -6.16 3.28
N ASN A 182 15.62 -6.06 1.96
CA ASN A 182 14.63 -6.81 1.18
C ASN A 182 15.25 -7.88 0.27
N LEU A 183 16.56 -8.14 0.39
CA LEU A 183 17.26 -9.10 -0.47
C LEU A 183 16.71 -10.52 -0.29
N ARG A 184 16.44 -10.94 0.95
CA ARG A 184 15.85 -12.24 1.24
C ARG A 184 14.50 -12.42 0.54
N TYR A 185 13.66 -11.38 0.56
CA TYR A 185 12.36 -11.39 -0.11
C TYR A 185 12.49 -11.56 -1.63
N LYS A 186 13.47 -10.88 -2.24
CA LYS A 186 13.75 -11.05 -3.67
C LYS A 186 14.18 -12.46 -4.04
N ILE A 187 14.96 -13.11 -3.17
CA ILE A 187 15.39 -14.49 -3.38
C ILE A 187 14.18 -15.43 -3.28
N GLU A 188 13.32 -15.26 -2.27
CA GLU A 188 12.11 -16.06 -2.09
C GLU A 188 11.13 -15.93 -3.27
N LEU A 189 11.02 -14.74 -3.88
CA LEU A 189 10.19 -14.49 -5.07
C LEU A 189 10.71 -15.14 -6.36
N GLN A 190 11.99 -15.51 -6.43
CA GLN A 190 12.63 -16.05 -7.63
C GLN A 190 12.67 -17.58 -7.68
N GLN A 191 12.20 -18.24 -6.62
CA GLN A 191 12.14 -19.70 -6.50
C GLN A 191 10.76 -20.22 -6.87
#